data_AF-A0A7W8JGS4-F1
#
_entry.id   AF-A0A7W8JGS4-F1
#
_cell.length_a   1.000
_cell.length_b   1.000
_cell.length_c   1.000
_cell.angle_alpha   90.00
_cell.angle_beta   90.00
_cell.angle_gamma   90.00
#
_symmetry.space_group_name_H-M   'P 1'
#
loop_
_entity.id
_entity.type
_entity.pdbx_description
1 polymer ?
#
loop_
_entity_poly.entity_id
_entity_poly.type
_entity_poly.pdbx_seq_one_letter_code
_entity_poly.pdbx_strand_id
1 'polypeptide(L)'
;MNVSIFYDTPKYVNQFRMFIESKKELFHSFTYEYIPLEKEIPTKDSISIFLLNCQRANSSHLTNTIQRLKQLGAHDKSMIFVINDIEKISNEEVAIVYKDLEKKLSRLIEDPKILLVSLTGYEVLQRYKSEGVVSTFLFSNHKDGAVKTFQQILHERNIQLLIEYSGVQKLEEAIKKLLKKEFLAIKRDPSKKYIFAYRLDPLFLRELQKDISLFIQVIDTEDDLEFLREEEEAIVVTSRYFYEITEDNLNSYRNMILLVDGSNQIQLFEMEKTIGKWKRKFPDTLFIPVNSYPLSKLDNIVTEELIKDKDIVIVDDNGFPLPKTTIKNWKNVLFKSSGIDVVKNVLQQRREEIFV
;
A
#
# COMPACT_ATOMS: atom_id res chain seq x y z
N MET A 1 -11.80 8.53 -7.14
CA MET A 1 -11.40 8.15 -5.76
C MET A 1 -11.55 9.34 -4.82
N ASN A 2 -11.95 9.14 -3.55
CA ASN A 2 -12.11 10.23 -2.58
C ASN A 2 -10.81 10.50 -1.82
N VAL A 3 -10.58 11.76 -1.47
CA VAL A 3 -9.46 12.20 -0.61
C VAL A 3 -10.02 13.06 0.52
N SER A 4 -9.77 12.62 1.76
CA SER A 4 -10.11 13.34 2.98
C SER A 4 -8.91 14.18 3.42
N ILE A 5 -9.07 15.50 3.39
CA ILE A 5 -8.03 16.45 3.79
C ILE A 5 -8.35 16.92 5.20
N PHE A 6 -7.62 16.36 6.18
CA PHE A 6 -7.69 16.78 7.56
C PHE A 6 -6.85 18.03 7.77
N TYR A 7 -7.38 19.04 8.44
CA TYR A 7 -6.65 20.28 8.71
C TYR A 7 -6.81 20.74 10.15
N ASP A 8 -5.75 21.36 10.68
CA ASP A 8 -5.79 22.07 11.97
C ASP A 8 -6.20 23.55 11.82
N THR A 9 -5.84 24.16 10.68
CA THR A 9 -5.91 25.60 10.46
C THR A 9 -6.63 25.87 9.13
N PRO A 10 -7.73 26.66 9.11
CA PRO A 10 -8.45 26.97 7.87
C PRO A 10 -7.58 27.61 6.77
N LYS A 11 -6.50 28.31 7.15
CA LYS A 11 -5.54 28.87 6.19
C LYS A 11 -4.98 27.80 5.25
N TYR A 12 -4.64 26.62 5.74
CA TYR A 12 -4.05 25.56 4.91
C TYR A 12 -5.03 24.98 3.90
N VAL A 13 -6.34 25.01 4.20
CA VAL A 13 -7.38 24.63 3.24
C VAL A 13 -7.31 25.50 2.00
N ASN A 14 -7.23 26.82 2.17
CA ASN A 14 -7.17 27.76 1.05
C ASN A 14 -5.90 27.55 0.22
N GLN A 15 -4.75 27.36 0.88
CA GLN A 15 -3.48 27.17 0.17
C GLN A 15 -3.41 25.81 -0.55
N PHE A 16 -3.97 24.76 0.04
CA PHE A 16 -4.03 23.44 -0.57
C PHE A 16 -5.03 23.39 -1.73
N ARG A 17 -6.13 24.15 -1.67
CA ARG A 17 -7.03 24.35 -2.82
C ARG A 17 -6.29 24.98 -4.00
N MET A 18 -5.50 26.03 -3.77
CA MET A 18 -4.68 26.62 -4.82
C MET A 18 -3.68 25.61 -5.40
N PHE A 19 -3.10 24.74 -4.57
CA PHE A 19 -2.25 23.64 -5.04
C PHE A 19 -3.02 22.70 -5.98
N ILE A 20 -4.18 22.20 -5.57
CA ILE A 20 -5.02 21.33 -6.41
C ILE A 20 -5.42 22.03 -7.72
N GLU A 21 -5.87 23.29 -7.65
CA GLU A 21 -6.30 24.07 -8.81
C GLU A 21 -5.17 24.31 -9.81
N SER A 22 -3.97 24.67 -9.32
CA SER A 22 -2.78 24.84 -10.15
C SER A 22 -2.31 23.55 -10.84
N LYS A 23 -2.85 22.41 -10.40
CA LYS A 23 -2.53 21.06 -10.88
C LYS A 23 -3.78 20.31 -11.32
N LYS A 24 -4.80 21.04 -11.78
CA LYS A 24 -6.14 20.51 -12.07
C LYS A 24 -6.13 19.28 -12.98
N GLU A 25 -5.29 19.24 -14.01
CA GLU A 25 -5.16 18.08 -14.91
C GLU A 25 -4.78 16.79 -14.17
N LEU A 26 -3.96 16.89 -13.12
CA LEU A 26 -3.54 15.74 -12.33
C LEU A 26 -4.59 15.31 -11.32
N PHE A 27 -5.46 16.24 -10.90
CA PHE A 27 -6.35 16.06 -9.75
C PHE A 27 -7.85 16.03 -10.11
N HIS A 28 -8.21 16.19 -11.38
CA HIS A 28 -9.59 16.31 -11.86
C HIS A 28 -10.47 15.07 -11.61
N SER A 29 -9.89 13.88 -11.48
CA SER A 29 -10.61 12.61 -11.27
C SER A 29 -10.89 12.29 -9.80
N PHE A 30 -10.57 13.22 -8.89
CA PHE A 30 -10.68 13.01 -7.45
C PHE A 30 -11.66 13.97 -6.79
N THR A 31 -12.33 13.48 -5.78
CA THR A 31 -13.26 14.22 -4.94
C THR A 31 -12.59 14.52 -3.60
N TYR A 32 -12.57 15.80 -3.22
CA TYR A 32 -11.89 16.27 -2.02
C TYR A 32 -12.89 16.69 -0.96
N GLU A 33 -12.69 16.21 0.26
CA GLU A 33 -13.45 16.64 1.42
C GLU A 33 -12.50 17.26 2.46
N TYR A 34 -12.80 18.47 2.91
CA TYR A 34 -11.97 19.18 3.89
C TYR A 34 -12.59 19.05 5.28
N ILE A 35 -11.88 18.41 6.20
CA ILE A 35 -12.38 18.02 7.51
C ILE A 35 -11.47 18.62 8.59
N PRO A 36 -11.97 19.49 9.48
CA PRO A 36 -11.21 19.87 10.67
C PRO A 36 -10.80 18.63 11.46
N LEU A 37 -9.58 18.59 11.99
CA LEU A 37 -9.07 17.45 12.79
C LEU A 37 -9.99 17.03 13.95
N GLU A 38 -10.76 17.98 14.49
CA GLU A 38 -11.63 17.81 15.65
C GLU A 38 -13.04 17.32 15.28
N LYS A 39 -13.37 17.24 13.99
CA LYS A 39 -14.69 16.80 13.52
C LYS A 39 -14.78 15.28 13.36
N GLU A 40 -16.02 14.84 13.19
CA GLU A 40 -16.33 13.45 12.88
C GLU A 40 -15.68 12.99 11.56
N ILE A 41 -15.22 11.74 11.58
CA ILE A 41 -14.47 11.13 10.47
C ILE A 41 -15.45 10.54 9.46
N PRO A 42 -15.24 10.77 8.15
CA PRO A 42 -16.08 10.21 7.12
C PRO A 42 -16.04 8.69 7.15
N THR A 43 -17.20 8.06 6.94
CA THR A 43 -17.33 6.61 6.81
C THR A 43 -16.97 6.12 5.41
N LYS A 44 -16.91 6.99 4.41
CA LYS A 44 -16.56 6.65 3.02
C LYS A 44 -15.09 6.21 2.88
N ASP A 45 -14.83 5.37 1.87
CA ASP A 45 -13.49 4.99 1.41
C ASP A 45 -12.76 6.22 0.88
N SER A 46 -11.58 6.50 1.44
CA SER A 46 -10.76 7.65 1.06
C SER A 46 -9.30 7.50 1.46
N ILE A 47 -8.43 8.20 0.73
CA ILE A 47 -7.06 8.48 1.16
C ILE A 47 -7.08 9.68 2.11
N SER A 48 -6.27 9.67 3.15
CA SER A 48 -6.22 10.73 4.16
C SER A 48 -4.96 11.58 4.02
N ILE A 49 -5.11 12.89 3.88
CA ILE A 49 -4.01 13.87 3.89
C ILE A 49 -4.18 14.77 5.10
N PHE A 50 -3.16 14.83 5.96
CA PHE A 50 -3.15 15.66 7.16
C PHE A 50 -2.33 16.91 6.92
N LEU A 51 -2.97 18.08 6.90
CA LEU A 51 -2.32 19.39 6.86
C LEU A 51 -2.11 19.87 8.30
N LEU A 52 -0.88 19.79 8.76
CA LEU A 52 -0.47 20.07 10.14
C LEU A 52 0.43 21.30 10.19
N ASN A 53 0.33 22.10 11.23
CA ASN A 53 1.37 23.05 11.62
C ASN A 53 2.37 22.39 12.57
N CYS A 54 3.54 23.02 12.74
CA CYS A 54 4.60 22.51 13.61
C CYS A 54 4.19 22.34 15.08
N GLN A 55 3.22 23.12 15.58
CA GLN A 55 2.74 23.06 16.97
C GLN A 55 1.74 21.92 17.19
N ARG A 56 0.89 21.62 16.20
CA ARG A 56 -0.20 20.65 16.26
C ARG A 56 0.17 19.27 15.72
N ALA A 57 1.36 19.13 15.12
CA ALA A 57 1.95 17.82 14.80
C ALA A 57 1.92 16.87 16.01
N ASN A 58 2.11 17.40 17.23
CA ASN A 58 2.05 16.60 18.46
C ASN A 58 0.68 16.58 19.17
N SER A 59 -0.40 17.09 18.55
CA SER A 59 -1.73 17.15 19.19
C SER A 59 -2.35 15.77 19.46
N SER A 60 -3.09 15.63 20.57
CA SER A 60 -3.88 14.44 20.88
C SER A 60 -4.98 14.17 19.84
N HIS A 61 -5.55 15.24 19.27
CA HIS A 61 -6.53 15.15 18.18
C HIS A 61 -5.99 14.36 16.99
N LEU A 62 -4.75 14.58 16.57
CA LEU A 62 -4.15 13.80 15.48
C LEU A 62 -4.13 12.30 15.80
N THR A 63 -3.70 11.92 17.01
CA THR A 63 -3.68 10.52 17.45
C THR A 63 -5.07 9.90 17.43
N ASN A 64 -6.05 10.59 17.99
CA ASN A 64 -7.43 10.11 18.06
C ASN A 64 -8.02 9.92 16.65
N THR A 65 -7.73 10.85 15.74
CA THR A 65 -8.21 10.79 14.35
C THR A 65 -7.57 9.63 13.59
N ILE A 66 -6.26 9.41 13.74
CA ILE A 66 -5.57 8.25 13.15
C ILE A 66 -6.15 6.95 13.71
N GLN A 67 -6.29 6.83 15.02
CA GLN A 67 -6.85 5.63 15.66
C GLN A 67 -8.26 5.33 15.17
N ARG A 68 -9.12 6.35 15.06
CA ARG A 68 -10.49 6.18 14.57
C ARG A 68 -10.51 5.85 13.08
N LEU A 69 -9.63 6.41 12.24
CA LEU A 69 -9.47 5.97 10.85
C LEU A 69 -9.06 4.51 10.76
N LYS A 70 -8.10 4.05 11.58
CA LYS A 70 -7.69 2.64 11.65
C LYS A 70 -8.81 1.73 12.12
N GLN A 71 -9.58 2.14 13.13
CA GLN A 71 -10.78 1.41 13.58
C GLN A 71 -11.84 1.29 12.48
N LEU A 72 -11.92 2.28 11.59
CA LEU A 72 -12.77 2.25 10.41
C LEU A 72 -12.13 1.48 9.23
N GLY A 73 -10.97 0.86 9.42
CA GLY A 73 -10.30 0.06 8.40
C GLY A 73 -9.36 0.83 7.48
N ALA A 74 -9.05 2.10 7.74
CA ALA A 74 -8.10 2.82 6.88
C ALA A 74 -6.71 2.15 6.92
N HIS A 75 -6.12 1.99 5.74
CA HIS A 75 -4.78 1.43 5.57
C HIS A 75 -3.71 2.43 6.06
N ASP A 76 -2.65 1.95 6.72
CA ASP A 76 -1.56 2.81 7.21
C ASP A 76 -0.91 3.66 6.10
N LYS A 77 -0.59 3.05 4.95
CA LYS A 77 -0.08 3.74 3.75
C LYS A 77 -1.09 4.63 3.02
N SER A 78 -2.37 4.66 3.41
CA SER A 78 -3.34 5.62 2.86
C SER A 78 -3.29 6.99 3.56
N MET A 79 -2.38 7.18 4.51
CA MET A 79 -2.22 8.42 5.27
C MET A 79 -0.92 9.16 4.90
N ILE A 80 -1.05 10.42 4.46
CA ILE A 80 0.09 11.34 4.28
C ILE A 80 0.02 12.45 5.31
N PHE A 81 1.15 12.77 5.94
CA PHE A 81 1.26 13.85 6.90
C PHE A 81 2.10 14.98 6.31
N VAL A 82 1.51 16.16 6.18
CA VAL A 82 2.14 17.36 5.63
C VAL A 82 2.36 18.35 6.77
N ILE A 83 3.63 18.58 7.13
CA ILE A 83 4.01 19.63 8.08
C ILE A 83 4.22 20.93 7.29
N ASN A 84 3.36 21.90 7.58
CA ASN A 84 3.35 23.25 7.01
C ASN A 84 4.09 24.26 7.89
N ASP A 85 4.29 25.46 7.34
CA ASP A 85 4.91 26.61 7.99
C ASP A 85 6.36 26.33 8.46
N ILE A 86 7.06 25.40 7.82
CA ILE A 86 8.47 25.08 8.10
C ILE A 86 9.41 26.27 7.91
N GLU A 87 8.98 27.28 7.14
CA GLU A 87 9.71 28.54 6.95
C GLU A 87 9.74 29.43 8.21
N LYS A 88 8.81 29.20 9.15
CA LYS A 88 8.63 30.05 10.34
C LYS A 88 9.48 29.63 11.53
N ILE A 89 10.20 28.52 11.44
CA ILE A 89 11.00 27.94 12.53
C ILE A 89 12.39 27.56 12.02
N SER A 90 13.33 27.36 12.95
CA SER A 90 14.72 26.99 12.64
C SER A 90 14.82 25.55 12.10
N ASN A 91 15.94 25.21 11.43
CA ASN A 91 16.15 23.85 10.92
C ASN A 91 16.22 22.81 12.05
N GLU A 92 16.79 23.20 13.18
CA GLU A 92 16.89 22.39 14.39
C GLU A 92 15.49 22.10 14.94
N GLU A 93 14.62 23.11 15.01
CA GLU A 93 13.22 22.93 15.42
C GLU A 93 12.44 22.06 14.44
N VAL A 94 12.62 22.24 13.12
CA VAL A 94 11.99 21.36 12.11
C VAL A 94 12.41 19.91 12.33
N ALA A 95 13.71 19.66 12.57
CA ALA A 95 14.22 18.31 12.81
C ALA A 95 13.66 17.69 14.09
N ILE A 96 13.48 18.48 15.15
CA ILE A 96 12.85 18.04 16.40
C ILE A 96 11.38 17.68 16.16
N VAL A 97 10.62 18.59 15.53
CA VAL A 97 9.19 18.38 15.22
C VAL A 97 9.00 17.15 14.34
N TYR A 98 9.85 16.96 13.33
CA TYR A 98 9.81 15.79 12.45
C TYR A 98 10.03 14.50 13.24
N LYS A 99 11.11 14.42 14.03
CA LYS A 99 11.45 13.21 14.81
C LYS A 99 10.39 12.89 15.87
N ASP A 100 9.84 13.90 16.52
CA ASP A 100 8.78 13.71 17.51
C ASP A 100 7.51 13.18 16.86
N LEU A 101 7.12 13.75 15.71
CA LEU A 101 5.98 13.27 14.94
C LEU A 101 6.22 11.85 14.44
N GLU A 102 7.38 11.57 13.85
CA GLU A 102 7.77 10.25 13.36
C GLU A 102 7.69 9.20 14.47
N LYS A 103 8.29 9.48 15.63
CA LYS A 103 8.24 8.58 16.80
C LYS A 103 6.82 8.34 17.28
N LYS A 104 5.97 9.37 17.24
CA LYS A 104 4.57 9.27 17.65
C LYS A 104 3.74 8.49 16.65
N LEU A 105 3.88 8.78 15.36
CA LEU A 105 3.17 8.11 14.28
C LEU A 105 3.60 6.65 14.13
N SER A 106 4.88 6.33 14.29
CA SER A 106 5.40 4.96 14.23
C SER A 106 4.82 4.03 15.30
N ARG A 107 4.19 4.57 16.35
CA ARG A 107 3.44 3.77 17.35
C ARG A 107 2.01 3.43 16.90
N LEU A 108 1.51 4.12 15.87
CA LEU A 108 0.14 4.05 15.41
C LEU A 108 0.02 3.46 14.01
N ILE A 109 0.97 3.80 13.13
CA ILE A 109 1.02 3.42 11.73
C ILE A 109 2.41 2.92 11.38
N GLU A 110 2.47 1.93 10.50
CA GLU A 110 3.71 1.43 9.94
C GLU A 110 4.27 2.39 8.87
N ASP A 111 5.57 2.71 8.94
CA ASP A 111 6.30 3.58 8.01
C ASP A 111 5.57 4.90 7.63
N PRO A 112 5.39 5.83 8.60
CA PRO A 112 4.61 7.05 8.39
C PRO A 112 5.19 7.98 7.31
N LYS A 113 4.39 8.30 6.28
CA LYS A 113 4.82 9.24 5.24
C LYS A 113 4.67 10.70 5.68
N ILE A 114 5.75 11.28 6.20
CA ILE A 114 5.81 12.69 6.61
C ILE A 114 6.52 13.52 5.53
N LEU A 115 5.88 14.62 5.11
CA LEU A 115 6.39 15.57 4.13
C LEU A 115 6.48 16.95 4.74
N LEU A 116 7.65 17.58 4.57
CA LEU A 116 7.88 18.97 4.94
C LEU A 116 7.57 19.85 3.73
N VAL A 117 6.59 20.73 3.85
CA VAL A 117 6.07 21.55 2.74
C VAL A 117 5.88 22.99 3.23
N SER A 118 6.19 23.96 2.38
CA SER A 118 5.78 25.35 2.58
C SER A 118 4.68 25.71 1.59
N LEU A 119 3.42 25.48 1.99
CA LEU A 119 2.26 25.90 1.19
C LEU A 119 2.18 27.42 1.04
N THR A 120 2.66 28.18 2.03
CA THR A 120 2.82 29.63 1.92
C THR A 120 3.87 29.99 0.87
N GLY A 121 5.04 29.34 0.87
CA GLY A 121 6.06 29.56 -0.16
C GLY A 121 5.56 29.20 -1.57
N TYR A 122 4.74 28.15 -1.68
CA TYR A 122 4.12 27.77 -2.94
C TYR A 122 3.11 28.79 -3.46
N GLU A 123 2.22 29.28 -2.58
CA GLU A 123 1.27 30.34 -2.91
C GLU A 123 2.00 31.59 -3.45
N VAL A 124 3.10 31.98 -2.80
CA VAL A 124 3.95 33.09 -3.24
C VAL A 124 4.55 32.82 -4.63
N LEU A 125 5.08 31.62 -4.86
CA LEU A 125 5.63 31.23 -6.17
C LEU A 125 4.58 31.28 -7.27
N GLN A 126 3.35 30.84 -6.99
CA GLN A 126 2.25 30.88 -7.96
C GLN A 126 1.85 32.31 -8.30
N ARG A 127 1.67 33.16 -7.26
CA ARG A 127 1.39 34.59 -7.47
C ARG A 127 2.50 35.30 -8.24
N TYR A 128 3.76 34.98 -7.98
CA TYR A 128 4.87 35.52 -8.76
C TYR A 128 4.76 35.17 -10.25
N LYS A 129 4.44 33.91 -10.56
CA LYS A 129 4.30 33.45 -11.95
C LYS A 129 3.12 34.09 -12.66
N SER A 130 2.02 34.39 -11.96
CA SER A 130 0.79 34.93 -12.55
C SER A 130 0.73 36.46 -12.56
N GLU A 131 1.20 37.13 -11.52
CA GLU A 131 1.02 38.57 -11.27
C GLU A 131 2.33 39.37 -11.29
N GLY A 132 3.49 38.72 -11.27
CA GLY A 132 4.80 39.37 -11.22
C GLY A 132 5.24 39.74 -9.80
N VAL A 133 5.88 40.91 -9.62
CA VAL A 133 6.46 41.33 -8.33
C VAL A 133 5.38 41.79 -7.36
N VAL A 134 5.02 40.94 -6.40
CA VAL A 134 4.10 41.30 -5.31
C VAL A 134 4.87 42.02 -4.19
N SER A 135 4.88 43.36 -4.21
CA SER A 135 5.65 44.20 -3.27
C SER A 135 5.22 44.11 -1.80
N THR A 136 4.06 43.50 -1.50
CA THR A 136 3.44 43.49 -0.18
C THR A 136 3.52 42.16 0.56
N PHE A 137 4.11 41.11 -0.02
CA PHE A 137 4.19 39.81 0.66
C PHE A 137 5.44 39.70 1.54
N LEU A 138 5.24 39.47 2.84
CA LEU A 138 6.31 39.21 3.81
C LEU A 138 6.55 37.71 3.90
N PHE A 139 7.76 37.25 3.53
CA PHE A 139 8.18 35.86 3.70
C PHE A 139 9.33 35.82 4.69
N SER A 140 9.03 35.62 5.97
CA SER A 140 10.10 35.40 6.95
C SER A 140 10.67 33.99 6.77
N ASN A 141 11.89 33.89 6.24
CA ASN A 141 12.66 32.66 6.34
C ASN A 141 13.49 32.70 7.62
N HIS A 142 13.07 31.98 8.66
CA HIS A 142 13.85 31.90 9.90
C HIS A 142 15.21 31.19 9.72
N LYS A 143 15.44 30.49 8.60
CA LYS A 143 16.70 29.75 8.34
C LYS A 143 17.91 30.62 8.03
N ASP A 144 17.69 31.85 7.56
CA ASP A 144 18.78 32.83 7.34
C ASP A 144 18.93 33.81 8.53
N GLY A 145 18.13 33.64 9.59
CA GLY A 145 18.11 34.53 10.76
C GLY A 145 17.50 35.92 10.52
N ALA A 146 17.02 36.23 9.31
CA ALA A 146 16.45 37.53 8.94
C ALA A 146 15.09 37.38 8.25
N VAL A 147 14.10 38.16 8.68
CA VAL A 147 12.82 38.32 7.97
C VAL A 147 13.09 39.06 6.67
N LYS A 148 13.04 38.37 5.54
CA LYS A 148 13.22 38.97 4.21
C LYS A 148 11.87 39.30 3.57
N THR A 149 11.76 40.44 2.92
CA THR A 149 10.60 40.74 2.07
C THR A 149 10.73 40.01 0.74
N PHE A 150 9.63 39.81 0.04
CA PHE A 150 9.64 39.16 -1.27
C PHE A 150 10.55 39.88 -2.29
N GLN A 151 10.62 41.21 -2.25
CA GLN A 151 11.54 41.99 -3.09
C GLN A 151 13.01 41.64 -2.82
N GLN A 152 13.38 41.39 -1.56
CA GLN A 152 14.75 41.02 -1.19
C GLN A 152 15.09 39.61 -1.72
N ILE A 153 14.15 38.67 -1.66
CA ILE A 153 14.34 37.30 -2.17
C ILE A 153 14.48 37.28 -3.70
N LEU A 154 13.69 38.10 -4.41
CA LEU A 154 13.77 38.23 -5.86
C LEU A 154 15.07 38.91 -6.32
N HIS A 155 15.50 39.96 -5.62
CA HIS A 155 16.70 40.71 -6.00
C HIS A 155 17.98 39.88 -5.89
N GLU A 156 17.99 38.90 -4.97
CA GLU A 156 19.08 37.96 -4.73
C GLU A 156 19.08 36.73 -5.67
N ARG A 157 18.15 36.62 -6.64
CA ARG A 157 17.93 35.41 -7.49
C ARG A 157 17.60 34.13 -6.69
N ASN A 158 16.98 34.26 -5.52
CA ASN A 158 16.69 33.15 -4.62
C ASN A 158 15.34 32.43 -4.89
N ILE A 159 14.82 32.50 -6.13
CA ILE A 159 13.60 31.76 -6.53
C ILE A 159 13.77 30.25 -6.39
N GLN A 160 14.99 29.75 -6.65
CA GLN A 160 15.33 28.34 -6.48
C GLN A 160 15.14 27.88 -5.03
N LEU A 161 15.52 28.72 -4.05
CA LEU A 161 15.29 28.43 -2.63
C LEU A 161 13.79 28.37 -2.30
N LEU A 162 12.96 29.26 -2.85
CA LEU A 162 11.50 29.18 -2.67
C LEU A 162 10.92 27.88 -3.26
N ILE A 163 11.43 27.43 -4.41
CA ILE A 163 11.02 26.16 -5.03
C ILE A 163 11.44 24.98 -4.13
N GLU A 164 12.67 24.95 -3.67
CA GLU A 164 13.20 23.91 -2.78
C GLU A 164 12.48 23.89 -1.43
N TYR A 165 12.22 25.06 -0.83
CA TYR A 165 11.48 25.20 0.42
C TYR A 165 10.00 24.85 0.29
N SER A 166 9.40 25.06 -0.89
CA SER A 166 8.00 24.71 -1.09
C SER A 166 7.75 23.23 -0.80
N GLY A 167 8.71 22.34 -1.13
CA GLY A 167 8.52 20.89 -1.00
C GLY A 167 7.37 20.35 -1.86
N VAL A 168 6.75 21.18 -2.70
CA VAL A 168 5.49 20.86 -3.38
C VAL A 168 5.69 19.81 -4.47
N GLN A 169 6.87 19.73 -5.10
CA GLN A 169 7.16 18.65 -6.04
C GLN A 169 7.12 17.27 -5.34
N LYS A 170 7.68 17.16 -4.13
CA LYS A 170 7.64 15.91 -3.34
C LYS A 170 6.21 15.57 -2.92
N LEU A 171 5.42 16.58 -2.55
CA LEU A 171 3.99 16.42 -2.25
C LEU A 171 3.21 15.93 -3.48
N GLU A 172 3.43 16.56 -4.63
CA GLU A 172 2.83 16.19 -5.90
C GLU A 172 3.17 14.74 -6.27
N GLU A 173 4.43 14.34 -6.18
CA GLU A 173 4.86 12.96 -6.45
C GLU A 173 4.26 11.95 -5.47
N ALA A 174 4.25 12.27 -4.17
CA ALA A 174 3.70 11.39 -3.13
C ALA A 174 2.20 11.16 -3.35
N ILE A 175 1.44 12.24 -3.60
CA ILE A 175 0.02 12.13 -3.88
C ILE A 175 -0.18 11.36 -5.20
N LYS A 176 0.53 11.69 -6.29
CA LYS A 176 0.43 10.92 -7.56
C LYS A 176 0.67 9.42 -7.37
N LYS A 177 1.68 9.04 -6.58
CA LYS A 177 1.97 7.64 -6.29
C LYS A 177 0.80 6.97 -5.57
N LEU A 178 0.27 7.59 -4.52
CA LEU A 178 -0.89 7.06 -3.80
C LEU A 178 -2.15 7.00 -4.66
N LEU A 179 -2.37 8.01 -5.50
CA LEU A 179 -3.57 8.08 -6.35
C LEU A 179 -3.63 6.99 -7.41
N LYS A 180 -2.48 6.39 -7.78
CA LYS A 180 -2.43 5.21 -8.65
C LYS A 180 -2.79 3.91 -7.94
N LYS A 181 -2.92 3.92 -6.61
CA LYS A 181 -3.12 2.74 -5.76
C LYS A 181 -4.51 2.78 -5.14
N GLU A 182 -5.56 2.64 -5.97
CA GLU A 182 -6.96 2.77 -5.52
C GLU A 182 -7.32 1.83 -4.36
N PHE A 183 -6.69 0.66 -4.30
CA PHE A 183 -6.88 -0.32 -3.22
C PHE A 183 -6.56 0.22 -1.82
N LEU A 184 -5.73 1.26 -1.70
CA LEU A 184 -5.42 1.89 -0.41
C LEU A 184 -6.57 2.72 0.15
N ALA A 185 -7.47 3.20 -0.71
CA ALA A 185 -8.63 3.97 -0.28
C ALA A 185 -9.73 3.08 0.32
N ILE A 186 -9.71 1.78 -0.01
CA ILE A 186 -10.71 0.81 0.44
C ILE A 186 -10.50 0.55 1.93
N LYS A 187 -11.53 0.82 2.72
CA LYS A 187 -11.50 0.51 4.15
C LYS A 187 -11.53 -0.99 4.38
N ARG A 188 -10.61 -1.44 5.23
CA ARG A 188 -10.46 -2.82 5.64
C ARG A 188 -11.59 -3.23 6.58
N ASP A 189 -12.36 -4.23 6.17
CA ASP A 189 -13.32 -4.93 7.02
C ASP A 189 -12.53 -5.84 7.98
N PRO A 190 -12.56 -5.58 9.30
CA PRO A 190 -11.80 -6.39 10.26
C PRO A 190 -12.27 -7.85 10.34
N SER A 191 -13.44 -8.19 9.76
CA SER A 191 -13.89 -9.59 9.65
C SER A 191 -13.26 -10.34 8.48
N LYS A 192 -12.58 -9.65 7.56
CA LYS A 192 -11.97 -10.22 6.36
C LYS A 192 -10.45 -10.13 6.39
N LYS A 193 -9.81 -11.03 5.65
CA LYS A 193 -8.38 -10.98 5.37
C LYS A 193 -8.11 -10.38 4.02
N TYR A 194 -7.22 -9.41 3.98
CA TYR A 194 -6.82 -8.75 2.75
C TYR A 194 -5.66 -9.53 2.13
N ILE A 195 -5.82 -9.92 0.87
CA ILE A 195 -4.87 -10.69 0.08
C ILE A 195 -4.61 -9.92 -1.21
N PHE A 196 -3.34 -9.77 -1.57
CA PHE A 196 -2.93 -9.15 -2.83
C PHE A 196 -2.49 -10.21 -3.82
N ALA A 197 -3.37 -10.59 -4.74
CA ALA A 197 -3.08 -11.56 -5.78
C ALA A 197 -2.32 -10.89 -6.94
N TYR A 198 -1.14 -11.41 -7.28
CA TYR A 198 -0.29 -10.89 -8.34
C TYR A 198 0.01 -11.97 -9.37
N ARG A 199 -0.45 -11.77 -10.62
CA ARG A 199 -0.26 -12.74 -11.71
C ARG A 199 -0.69 -14.17 -11.32
N LEU A 200 -1.81 -14.28 -10.61
CA LEU A 200 -2.43 -15.54 -10.19
C LEU A 200 -3.25 -16.16 -11.33
N ASP A 201 -3.22 -17.49 -11.47
CA ASP A 201 -4.09 -18.19 -12.41
C ASP A 201 -5.58 -17.84 -12.15
N PRO A 202 -6.36 -17.46 -13.18
CA PRO A 202 -7.75 -17.02 -12.99
C PRO A 202 -8.67 -18.04 -12.34
N LEU A 203 -8.44 -19.35 -12.54
CA LEU A 203 -9.22 -20.38 -11.88
C LEU A 203 -8.87 -20.45 -10.40
N PHE A 204 -7.60 -20.29 -10.05
CA PHE A 204 -7.19 -20.21 -8.65
C PHE A 204 -7.78 -18.98 -7.96
N LEU A 205 -7.71 -17.82 -8.61
CA LEU A 205 -8.29 -16.58 -8.11
C LEU A 205 -9.79 -16.72 -7.85
N ARG A 206 -10.55 -17.23 -8.84
CA ARG A 206 -12.01 -17.44 -8.70
C ARG A 206 -12.35 -18.32 -7.51
N GLU A 207 -11.52 -19.30 -7.23
CA GLU A 207 -11.78 -20.30 -6.19
C GLU A 207 -11.38 -19.85 -4.79
N LEU A 208 -10.36 -18.99 -4.69
CA LEU A 208 -10.09 -18.25 -3.46
C LEU A 208 -11.19 -17.22 -3.18
N GLN A 209 -11.70 -16.53 -4.22
CA GLN A 209 -12.77 -15.53 -4.09
C GLN A 209 -14.10 -16.11 -3.59
N LYS A 210 -14.29 -17.44 -3.64
CA LYS A 210 -15.45 -18.10 -3.02
C LYS A 210 -15.42 -18.07 -1.50
N ASP A 211 -14.25 -17.92 -0.88
CA ASP A 211 -14.14 -17.80 0.56
C ASP A 211 -14.51 -16.38 1.00
N ILE A 212 -15.68 -16.25 1.63
CA ILE A 212 -16.22 -14.96 2.09
C ILE A 212 -15.36 -14.28 3.17
N SER A 213 -14.47 -15.03 3.82
CA SER A 213 -13.54 -14.49 4.82
C SER A 213 -12.33 -13.79 4.19
N LEU A 214 -12.18 -13.89 2.86
CA LEU A 214 -11.08 -13.28 2.12
C LEU A 214 -11.59 -12.08 1.32
N PHE A 215 -10.85 -10.98 1.39
CA PHE A 215 -10.88 -9.90 0.44
C PHE A 215 -9.65 -10.03 -0.45
N ILE A 216 -9.86 -10.28 -1.74
CA ILE A 216 -8.76 -10.47 -2.68
C ILE A 216 -8.71 -9.29 -3.62
N GLN A 217 -7.63 -8.51 -3.50
CA GLN A 217 -7.27 -7.45 -4.43
C GLN A 217 -6.33 -8.03 -5.49
N VAL A 218 -6.69 -7.91 -6.75
CA VAL A 218 -5.76 -8.22 -7.85
C VAL A 218 -4.86 -7.01 -8.08
N ILE A 219 -3.56 -7.26 -8.19
CA ILE A 219 -2.55 -6.29 -8.60
C ILE A 219 -1.85 -6.79 -9.86
N ASP A 220 -1.66 -5.88 -10.82
CA ASP A 220 -1.23 -6.25 -12.18
C ASP A 220 0.17 -5.69 -12.53
N THR A 221 0.74 -4.82 -11.69
CA THR A 221 2.04 -4.17 -11.94
C THR A 221 3.09 -4.54 -10.91
N GLU A 222 4.36 -4.62 -11.34
CA GLU A 222 5.50 -4.83 -10.44
C GLU A 222 5.67 -3.67 -9.45
N ASP A 223 5.35 -2.44 -9.88
CA ASP A 223 5.32 -1.26 -9.01
C ASP A 223 4.29 -1.39 -7.86
N ASP A 224 3.15 -2.06 -8.07
CA ASP A 224 2.17 -2.36 -7.01
C ASP A 224 2.74 -3.39 -6.04
N LEU A 225 3.36 -4.42 -6.59
CA LEU A 225 3.99 -5.48 -5.81
C LEU A 225 5.13 -4.92 -4.93
N GLU A 226 6.06 -4.14 -5.49
CA GLU A 226 7.16 -3.50 -4.77
C GLU A 226 6.64 -2.51 -3.71
N PHE A 227 5.56 -1.79 -3.98
CA PHE A 227 4.95 -0.88 -2.99
C PHE A 227 4.43 -1.63 -1.76
N LEU A 228 3.94 -2.85 -1.96
CA LEU A 228 3.43 -3.74 -0.92
C LEU A 228 4.51 -4.59 -0.27
N ARG A 229 5.78 -4.39 -0.65
CA ARG A 229 6.92 -5.19 -0.17
C ARG A 229 6.98 -5.30 1.34
N GLU A 230 6.80 -4.20 2.06
CA GLU A 230 6.86 -4.21 3.52
C GLU A 230 5.50 -4.48 4.20
N GLU A 231 4.46 -4.88 3.47
CA GLU A 231 3.13 -5.11 4.06
C GLU A 231 3.01 -6.49 4.70
N GLU A 232 2.54 -6.54 5.93
CA GLU A 232 2.30 -7.81 6.63
C GLU A 232 1.18 -8.65 6.01
N GLU A 233 0.28 -8.01 5.28
CA GLU A 233 -0.92 -8.65 4.70
C GLU A 233 -0.72 -9.07 3.22
N ALA A 234 0.48 -8.85 2.65
CA ALA A 234 0.75 -9.11 1.23
C ALA A 234 0.93 -10.60 0.91
N ILE A 235 -0.17 -11.33 0.75
CA ILE A 235 -0.08 -12.71 0.26
C ILE A 235 -0.02 -12.74 -1.26
N VAL A 236 1.20 -12.65 -1.81
CA VAL A 236 1.47 -12.61 -3.26
C VAL A 236 1.47 -14.00 -3.86
N VAL A 237 0.37 -14.37 -4.51
CA VAL A 237 0.18 -15.68 -5.13
C VAL A 237 0.58 -15.64 -6.62
N THR A 238 1.74 -16.17 -7.00
CA THR A 238 2.24 -16.17 -8.40
C THR A 238 2.47 -17.59 -8.95
N SER A 239 2.88 -17.77 -10.22
CA SER A 239 3.12 -19.08 -10.87
C SER A 239 4.57 -19.21 -11.39
N ARG A 240 5.15 -20.43 -11.44
CA ARG A 240 6.57 -20.67 -11.77
C ARG A 240 6.98 -20.27 -13.19
N TYR A 241 6.03 -19.96 -14.07
CA TYR A 241 6.36 -19.55 -15.45
C TYR A 241 7.06 -18.17 -15.52
N PHE A 242 7.23 -17.47 -14.39
CA PHE A 242 7.99 -16.23 -14.31
C PHE A 242 9.42 -16.50 -13.80
N TYR A 243 10.34 -16.69 -14.75
CA TYR A 243 11.76 -17.02 -14.60
C TYR A 243 12.66 -15.96 -13.91
N GLU A 244 12.11 -14.93 -13.24
CA GLU A 244 12.89 -13.75 -12.83
C GLU A 244 12.71 -13.30 -11.37
N ILE A 245 11.92 -14.01 -10.54
CA ILE A 245 11.94 -13.75 -9.11
C ILE A 245 13.05 -14.60 -8.47
N THR A 246 14.24 -14.02 -8.34
CA THR A 246 15.34 -14.62 -7.60
C THR A 246 14.98 -14.75 -6.11
N GLU A 247 15.60 -15.69 -5.39
CA GLU A 247 15.47 -15.78 -3.93
C GLU A 247 15.80 -14.44 -3.25
N ASP A 248 16.75 -13.67 -3.79
CA ASP A 248 17.10 -12.33 -3.31
C ASP A 248 15.96 -11.31 -3.46
N ASN A 249 15.16 -11.39 -4.52
CA ASN A 249 13.96 -10.57 -4.69
C ASN A 249 12.82 -11.02 -3.75
N LEU A 250 12.68 -12.32 -3.49
CA LEU A 250 11.69 -12.85 -2.52
C LEU A 250 12.02 -12.44 -1.08
N ASN A 251 13.31 -12.43 -0.71
CA ASN A 251 13.82 -12.01 0.60
C ASN A 251 13.56 -10.53 0.94
N SER A 252 12.97 -9.82 0.01
CA SER A 252 12.70 -8.41 0.09
C SER A 252 11.32 -8.13 0.74
N TYR A 253 10.37 -9.09 0.72
CA TYR A 253 8.95 -8.85 1.02
C TYR A 253 8.48 -9.29 2.42
N ARG A 254 8.12 -8.39 3.37
CA ARG A 254 7.70 -8.64 4.79
C ARG A 254 6.71 -9.77 5.06
N ASN A 255 5.82 -10.09 4.13
CA ASN A 255 5.06 -11.35 4.10
C ASN A 255 4.79 -11.74 2.64
N MET A 256 4.92 -13.02 2.27
CA MET A 256 4.67 -13.50 0.90
C MET A 256 4.33 -15.00 0.88
N ILE A 257 3.38 -15.44 0.03
CA ILE A 257 3.13 -16.88 -0.22
C ILE A 257 3.34 -17.20 -1.69
N LEU A 258 4.51 -17.73 -2.02
CA LEU A 258 4.81 -18.15 -3.37
C LEU A 258 4.09 -19.47 -3.71
N LEU A 259 3.25 -19.45 -4.74
CA LEU A 259 2.80 -20.67 -5.40
C LEU A 259 3.72 -20.99 -6.58
N VAL A 260 4.02 -22.26 -6.73
CA VAL A 260 4.89 -22.74 -7.81
C VAL A 260 4.05 -23.64 -8.70
N ASP A 261 3.56 -23.07 -9.80
CA ASP A 261 2.85 -23.85 -10.83
C ASP A 261 3.79 -24.90 -11.46
N GLY A 262 3.29 -26.12 -11.67
CA GLY A 262 4.05 -27.25 -12.25
C GLY A 262 4.65 -28.26 -11.25
N SER A 263 4.49 -28.03 -9.96
CA SER A 263 4.77 -29.02 -8.90
C SER A 263 4.20 -28.42 -7.62
N ASN A 264 3.23 -29.05 -6.96
CA ASN A 264 2.48 -28.55 -5.77
C ASN A 264 3.35 -28.18 -4.54
N GLN A 265 4.35 -27.33 -4.73
CA GLN A 265 5.29 -26.88 -3.74
C GLN A 265 4.84 -25.50 -3.32
N ILE A 266 4.11 -25.43 -2.22
CA ILE A 266 3.84 -24.15 -1.55
C ILE A 266 5.09 -23.84 -0.74
N GLN A 267 5.88 -22.87 -1.19
CA GLN A 267 7.02 -22.40 -0.43
C GLN A 267 6.58 -21.15 0.34
N LEU A 268 6.48 -21.30 1.66
CA LEU A 268 6.21 -20.18 2.55
C LEU A 268 7.54 -19.60 3.05
N PHE A 269 7.70 -18.31 2.82
CA PHE A 269 8.77 -17.51 3.38
C PHE A 269 8.14 -16.57 4.43
N GLU A 270 8.75 -16.40 5.60
CA GLU A 270 8.37 -15.37 6.61
C GLU A 270 9.60 -14.62 7.17
N MET A 271 9.51 -13.30 7.35
CA MET A 271 10.60 -12.49 7.92
C MET A 271 10.64 -12.74 9.41
N GLU A 272 11.76 -13.24 9.90
CA GLU A 272 11.98 -13.27 11.33
C GLU A 272 12.37 -11.85 11.77
N LYS A 273 11.40 -11.07 12.28
CA LYS A 273 11.57 -9.65 12.68
C LYS A 273 12.78 -9.39 13.60
N THR A 274 13.17 -10.39 14.39
CA THR A 274 14.29 -10.31 15.34
C THR A 274 15.68 -10.43 14.70
N ILE A 275 15.78 -11.04 13.51
CA ILE A 275 17.07 -11.38 12.87
C ILE A 275 17.21 -10.65 11.52
N GLY A 276 16.13 -10.06 10.99
CA GLY A 276 16.12 -9.43 9.66
C GLY A 276 16.44 -10.43 8.54
N LYS A 277 16.20 -11.72 8.79
CA LYS A 277 16.45 -12.81 7.85
C LYS A 277 15.16 -13.60 7.67
N TRP A 278 14.92 -13.97 6.43
CA TRP A 278 13.82 -14.84 6.06
C TRP A 278 14.16 -16.28 6.39
N LYS A 279 13.26 -16.95 7.09
CA LYS A 279 13.28 -18.40 7.18
C LYS A 279 12.11 -18.93 6.37
N ARG A 280 12.39 -20.01 5.62
CA ARG A 280 11.32 -20.89 5.15
C ARG A 280 10.63 -21.42 6.40
N LYS A 281 9.39 -20.99 6.66
CA LYS A 281 8.67 -21.37 7.91
C LYS A 281 8.30 -22.86 7.91
N PHE A 282 8.10 -23.42 6.72
CA PHE A 282 7.91 -24.85 6.50
C PHE A 282 9.06 -25.41 5.65
N PRO A 283 10.26 -25.60 6.23
CA PRO A 283 11.38 -26.21 5.52
C PRO A 283 11.07 -27.65 5.12
N ASP A 284 10.20 -28.32 5.90
CA ASP A 284 9.97 -29.76 5.85
C ASP A 284 8.49 -30.16 5.69
N THR A 285 7.67 -29.41 4.93
CA THR A 285 6.51 -30.07 4.32
C THR A 285 7.06 -31.07 3.31
N LEU A 286 7.23 -32.31 3.78
CA LEU A 286 7.76 -33.44 3.03
C LEU A 286 7.22 -33.43 1.62
N PHE A 287 8.15 -33.23 0.68
CA PHE A 287 7.90 -33.31 -0.74
C PHE A 287 7.36 -34.70 -1.08
N ILE A 288 6.07 -34.77 -1.36
CA ILE A 288 5.63 -35.62 -2.45
C ILE A 288 5.61 -34.70 -3.66
N PRO A 289 6.53 -34.84 -4.63
CA PRO A 289 6.35 -34.24 -5.94
C PRO A 289 5.09 -34.87 -6.55
N VAL A 290 3.93 -34.30 -6.26
CA VAL A 290 2.71 -34.62 -6.96
C VAL A 290 2.80 -33.83 -8.26
N ASN A 291 2.86 -34.54 -9.39
CA ASN A 291 2.61 -33.96 -10.69
C ASN A 291 1.17 -33.43 -10.68
N SER A 292 0.99 -32.17 -10.30
CA SER A 292 -0.31 -31.52 -10.40
C SER A 292 -0.63 -31.27 -11.85
N TYR A 293 -1.89 -31.51 -12.18
CA TYR A 293 -2.40 -31.14 -13.48
C TYR A 293 -2.51 -29.60 -13.55
N PRO A 294 -1.97 -28.95 -14.60
CA PRO A 294 -2.03 -27.49 -14.71
C PRO A 294 -3.48 -27.00 -14.66
N LEU A 295 -3.76 -26.04 -13.79
CA LEU A 295 -5.12 -25.51 -13.59
C LEU A 295 -5.71 -24.95 -14.89
N SER A 296 -4.89 -24.28 -15.70
CA SER A 296 -5.25 -23.75 -17.03
C SER A 296 -5.80 -24.81 -17.99
N LYS A 297 -5.53 -26.10 -17.77
CA LYS A 297 -6.05 -27.21 -18.57
C LYS A 297 -7.37 -27.78 -18.04
N LEU A 298 -7.88 -27.32 -16.88
CA LEU A 298 -9.13 -27.82 -16.29
C LEU A 298 -10.40 -27.40 -17.04
N ASP A 299 -10.35 -26.28 -17.76
CA ASP A 299 -11.52 -25.80 -18.51
C ASP A 299 -11.71 -26.53 -19.85
N ASN A 300 -10.68 -27.23 -20.33
CA ASN A 300 -10.69 -27.99 -21.58
C ASN A 300 -10.29 -29.45 -21.37
N ILE A 301 -10.91 -30.11 -20.38
CA ILE A 301 -10.63 -31.51 -20.08
C ILE A 301 -11.21 -32.42 -21.19
N VAL A 302 -10.33 -33.12 -21.91
CA VAL A 302 -10.71 -34.26 -22.74
C VAL A 302 -10.48 -35.54 -21.92
N THR A 303 -11.57 -36.12 -21.41
CA THR A 303 -11.51 -37.23 -20.44
C THR A 303 -10.79 -38.45 -21.02
N GLU A 304 -10.97 -38.72 -22.30
CA GLU A 304 -10.34 -39.84 -23.00
C GLU A 304 -8.81 -39.70 -23.09
N GLU A 305 -8.30 -38.47 -23.15
CA GLU A 305 -6.86 -38.19 -23.15
C GLU A 305 -6.26 -38.42 -21.76
N LEU A 306 -6.93 -37.92 -20.71
CA LEU A 306 -6.50 -38.11 -19.32
C LEU A 306 -6.44 -39.58 -18.89
N ILE A 307 -7.41 -40.39 -19.36
CA ILE A 307 -7.43 -41.83 -19.09
C ILE A 307 -6.21 -42.52 -19.72
N LYS A 308 -5.76 -42.06 -20.90
CA LYS A 308 -4.65 -42.64 -21.66
C LYS A 308 -3.28 -42.11 -21.26
N ASP A 309 -3.21 -40.90 -20.73
CA ASP A 309 -1.98 -40.27 -20.25
C ASP A 309 -1.37 -41.12 -19.13
N LYS A 310 -0.15 -41.64 -19.28
CA LYS A 310 0.45 -42.55 -18.29
C LYS A 310 1.05 -41.82 -17.10
N ASP A 311 1.29 -40.51 -17.22
CA ASP A 311 2.01 -39.71 -16.22
C ASP A 311 1.08 -39.14 -15.15
N ILE A 312 -0.23 -39.20 -15.40
CA ILE A 312 -1.26 -38.82 -14.42
C ILE A 312 -1.60 -40.03 -13.56
N VAL A 313 -1.41 -39.94 -12.24
CA VAL A 313 -1.88 -40.94 -11.28
C VAL A 313 -2.82 -40.25 -10.30
N ILE A 314 -4.05 -40.77 -10.20
CA ILE A 314 -5.03 -40.28 -9.22
C ILE A 314 -5.02 -41.23 -8.04
N VAL A 315 -4.98 -40.68 -6.84
CA VAL A 315 -5.03 -41.44 -5.59
C VAL A 315 -6.27 -41.07 -4.77
N ASP A 316 -6.70 -41.97 -3.89
CA ASP A 316 -7.72 -41.68 -2.87
C ASP A 316 -7.14 -40.88 -1.69
N ASP A 317 -7.99 -40.57 -0.71
CA ASP A 317 -7.61 -39.79 0.49
C ASP A 317 -6.53 -40.50 1.34
N ASN A 318 -6.30 -41.81 1.15
CA ASN A 318 -5.27 -42.59 1.83
C ASN A 318 -4.00 -42.77 0.98
N GLY A 319 -3.97 -42.22 -0.24
CA GLY A 319 -2.84 -42.32 -1.17
C GLY A 319 -2.85 -43.57 -2.06
N PHE A 320 -3.93 -44.36 -2.09
CA PHE A 320 -4.01 -45.53 -2.96
C PHE A 320 -4.45 -45.16 -4.39
N PRO A 321 -3.83 -45.72 -5.44
CA PRO A 321 -4.22 -45.43 -6.83
C PRO A 321 -5.67 -45.81 -7.13
N LEU A 322 -6.40 -44.89 -7.76
CA LEU A 322 -7.76 -45.10 -8.24
C LEU A 322 -7.78 -45.40 -9.74
N PRO A 323 -8.60 -46.36 -10.22
CA PRO A 323 -8.77 -46.58 -11.65
C PRO A 323 -9.39 -45.34 -12.31
N LYS A 324 -8.69 -44.77 -13.29
CA LYS A 324 -9.10 -43.56 -14.02
C LYS A 324 -10.50 -43.63 -14.62
N THR A 325 -10.93 -44.81 -15.06
CA THR A 325 -12.25 -45.08 -15.62
C THR A 325 -13.39 -44.96 -14.61
N THR A 326 -13.09 -44.99 -13.31
CA THR A 326 -14.10 -44.85 -12.24
C THR A 326 -14.37 -43.39 -11.86
N ILE A 327 -13.56 -42.46 -12.38
CA ILE A 327 -13.66 -41.03 -12.07
C ILE A 327 -14.80 -40.40 -12.87
N LYS A 328 -15.88 -40.04 -12.17
CA LYS A 328 -17.05 -39.38 -12.78
C LYS A 328 -16.87 -37.87 -12.98
N ASN A 329 -16.08 -37.23 -12.13
CA ASN A 329 -15.85 -35.79 -12.16
C ASN A 329 -14.34 -35.50 -12.14
N TRP A 330 -13.73 -35.60 -13.32
CA TRP A 330 -12.31 -35.30 -13.52
C TRP A 330 -11.94 -33.89 -13.11
N LYS A 331 -12.79 -32.91 -13.42
CA LYS A 331 -12.54 -31.51 -13.05
C LYS A 331 -12.33 -31.37 -11.55
N ASN A 332 -13.23 -31.93 -10.73
CA ASN A 332 -13.12 -31.86 -9.28
C ASN A 332 -11.90 -32.61 -8.72
N VAL A 333 -11.59 -33.79 -9.27
CA VAL A 333 -10.44 -34.60 -8.82
C VAL A 333 -9.11 -33.93 -9.13
N LEU A 334 -8.95 -33.42 -10.36
CA LEU A 334 -7.76 -32.69 -10.77
C LEU A 334 -7.63 -31.36 -10.02
N PHE A 335 -8.77 -30.73 -9.72
CA PHE A 335 -8.81 -29.52 -8.93
C PHE A 335 -8.40 -29.75 -7.47
N LYS A 336 -8.87 -30.81 -6.81
CA LYS A 336 -8.42 -31.19 -5.45
C LYS A 336 -6.92 -31.49 -5.39
N SER A 337 -6.40 -32.12 -6.44
CA SER A 337 -4.97 -32.43 -6.55
C SER A 337 -4.11 -31.25 -7.02
N SER A 338 -4.69 -30.06 -7.24
CA SER A 338 -3.96 -28.83 -7.58
C SER A 338 -3.29 -28.13 -6.38
N GLY A 339 -3.56 -28.60 -5.16
CA GLY A 339 -3.02 -27.99 -3.94
C GLY A 339 -3.77 -26.74 -3.46
N ILE A 340 -4.86 -26.34 -4.11
CA ILE A 340 -5.64 -25.15 -3.71
C ILE A 340 -6.20 -25.24 -2.28
N ASP A 341 -6.62 -26.43 -1.84
CA ASP A 341 -7.12 -26.63 -0.48
C ASP A 341 -5.99 -26.41 0.55
N VAL A 342 -4.75 -26.77 0.21
CA VAL A 342 -3.59 -26.51 1.07
C VAL A 342 -3.33 -25.01 1.18
N VAL A 343 -3.43 -24.26 0.08
CA VAL A 343 -3.30 -22.80 0.10
C VAL A 343 -4.41 -22.16 0.92
N LYS A 344 -5.67 -22.58 0.73
CA LYS A 344 -6.79 -22.13 1.56
C LYS A 344 -6.53 -22.38 3.04
N ASN A 345 -6.04 -23.57 3.39
CA ASN A 345 -5.71 -23.91 4.78
C ASN A 345 -4.58 -23.03 5.34
N VAL A 346 -3.51 -22.76 4.58
CA VAL A 346 -2.43 -21.85 5.01
C VAL A 346 -2.95 -20.42 5.19
N LEU A 347 -3.75 -19.94 4.23
CA LEU A 347 -4.43 -18.65 4.31
C LEU A 347 -5.32 -18.58 5.53
N GLN A 348 -6.02 -19.65 5.90
CA GLN A 348 -6.90 -19.72 7.06
C GLN A 348 -6.12 -19.82 8.39
N GLN A 349 -5.10 -20.68 8.51
CA GLN A 349 -4.29 -20.85 9.73
C GLN A 349 -3.61 -19.56 10.20
N ARG A 350 -3.13 -18.72 9.27
CA ARG A 350 -2.63 -17.37 9.64
C ARG A 350 -3.69 -16.45 10.27
N ARG A 351 -4.96 -16.87 10.35
CA ARG A 351 -6.03 -16.13 11.05
C ARG A 351 -5.79 -16.20 12.55
N GLU A 352 -5.23 -17.31 12.99
CA GLU A 352 -5.08 -17.63 14.39
C GLU A 352 -3.74 -17.10 14.91
N GLU A 353 -2.70 -17.07 14.07
CA GLU A 353 -1.36 -16.60 14.46
C GLU A 353 -1.18 -15.06 14.48
N ILE A 354 -1.93 -14.31 13.67
CA ILE A 354 -1.79 -12.84 13.57
C ILE A 354 -2.61 -12.11 14.66
N PHE A 355 -3.53 -12.80 15.33
CA PHE A 355 -4.48 -12.22 16.29
C PHE A 355 -4.30 -12.72 17.75
N VAL A 356 -3.14 -13.27 18.10
CA VAL A 356 -2.75 -13.60 19.49
C VAL A 356 -1.70 -12.64 20.02
#